data_AF-A0A9C8ZQT7-F1
#
_entry.id   AF-A0A9C8ZQT7-F1
#
_cell.length_a   1.000
_cell.length_b   1.000
_cell.length_c   1.000
_cell.angle_alpha   90.00
_cell.angle_beta   90.00
_cell.angle_gamma   90.00
#
_symmetry.space_group_name_H-M   'P 1'
#
loop_
_entity.id
_entity.type
_entity.pdbx_description
1 polymer ?
#
loop_
_entity_poly.entity_id
_entity_poly.type
_entity_poly.pdbx_seq_one_letter_code
_entity_poly.pdbx_strand_id
1 'polypeptide(L)'
;MNRLADLKALLYDALEAGKYLAPGAEWQPYLKGESLSFRDRGPGHEIPGLLIVAPTITADIATASVMGGSPTCVLIGATLAPQVDLGALRVERVRREEPEPHYWAVFVLAGATLVTLGTPPSSCRLIGEMLNAQMSTPFVQSRVCAHCHALNDYHARHCVRCHRPLMATGRFR
;
A
#
# COMPACT_ATOMS: atom_id res chain seq x y z
N MET A 1 4.17 17.95 -15.06
CA MET A 1 3.55 18.54 -13.85
C MET A 1 3.82 17.63 -12.67
N ASN A 2 4.10 18.24 -11.53
CA ASN A 2 4.73 17.68 -10.33
C ASN A 2 3.77 16.82 -9.50
N ARG A 3 3.06 15.86 -10.14
CA ARG A 3 1.94 15.10 -9.56
C ARG A 3 2.24 14.45 -8.22
N LEU A 4 3.51 14.11 -7.96
CA LEU A 4 3.91 13.49 -6.70
C LEU A 4 3.99 14.51 -5.55
N ALA A 5 4.44 15.73 -5.81
CA ALA A 5 4.51 16.79 -4.80
C ALA A 5 3.12 17.26 -4.38
N ASP A 6 2.23 17.47 -5.36
CA ASP A 6 0.82 17.82 -5.11
C ASP A 6 0.12 16.72 -4.32
N LEU A 7 0.38 15.45 -4.68
CA LEU A 7 -0.16 14.30 -3.97
C LEU A 7 0.36 14.21 -2.53
N LYS A 8 1.64 14.50 -2.27
CA LYS A 8 2.19 14.52 -0.91
C LYS A 8 1.49 15.53 -0.01
N ALA A 9 1.23 16.74 -0.50
CA ALA A 9 0.51 17.77 0.24
C ALA A 9 -0.91 17.29 0.59
N LEU A 10 -1.64 16.78 -0.40
CA LEU A 10 -3.00 16.27 -0.19
C LEU A 10 -3.05 15.09 0.78
N LEU A 11 -2.11 14.15 0.70
CA LEU A 11 -2.00 13.03 1.64
C LEU A 11 -1.73 13.49 3.06
N TYR A 12 -0.87 14.48 3.23
CA TYR A 12 -0.59 15.08 4.53
C TYR A 12 -1.86 15.71 5.11
N ASP A 13 -2.51 16.60 4.35
CA ASP A 13 -3.69 17.35 4.79
C ASP A 13 -4.83 16.42 5.25
N ALA A 14 -5.07 15.32 4.54
CA ALA A 14 -6.13 14.40 4.92
C ALA A 14 -5.77 13.51 6.11
N LEU A 15 -4.51 13.08 6.23
CA LEU A 15 -4.06 12.35 7.42
C LEU A 15 -4.12 13.26 8.66
N GLU A 16 -3.82 14.55 8.50
CA GLU A 16 -3.99 15.56 9.54
C GLU A 16 -5.46 15.76 9.89
N ALA A 17 -6.33 15.99 8.90
CA ALA A 17 -7.77 16.16 9.10
C ALA A 17 -8.42 14.94 9.76
N GLY A 18 -7.96 13.74 9.40
CA GLY A 18 -8.36 12.47 10.01
C GLY A 18 -7.71 12.19 11.38
N LYS A 19 -6.83 13.07 11.87
CA LYS A 19 -6.10 12.94 13.14
C LYS A 19 -5.22 11.68 13.24
N TYR A 20 -4.69 11.23 12.11
CA TYR A 20 -3.74 10.12 12.00
C TYR A 20 -2.29 10.57 12.25
N LEU A 21 -2.00 11.87 12.10
CA LEU A 21 -0.67 12.42 12.31
C LEU A 21 -0.41 12.78 13.78
N ALA A 22 0.83 12.59 14.21
CA ALA A 22 1.31 13.12 15.48
C ALA A 22 1.51 14.64 15.38
N PRO A 23 1.44 15.39 16.48
CA PRO A 23 1.88 16.78 16.50
C PRO A 23 3.33 16.88 16.00
N GLY A 24 3.57 17.75 15.02
CA GLY A 24 4.89 17.93 14.41
C GLY A 24 5.31 16.82 13.44
N ALA A 25 4.38 16.00 12.94
CA ALA A 25 4.68 15.04 11.88
C ALA A 25 5.22 15.77 10.65
N GLU A 26 6.28 15.24 10.05
CA GLU A 26 6.89 15.82 8.86
C GLU A 26 7.38 14.71 7.93
N TRP A 27 7.51 15.05 6.65
CA TRP A 27 8.11 14.16 5.67
C TRP A 27 9.60 14.02 5.97
N GLN A 28 10.08 12.78 6.05
CA GLN A 28 11.48 12.46 6.28
C GLN A 28 12.10 11.83 5.03
N PRO A 29 13.38 12.09 4.71
CA PRO A 29 14.07 11.36 3.66
C PRO A 29 14.04 9.85 3.92
N TYR A 30 13.66 9.05 2.91
CA TYR A 30 13.57 7.59 3.01
C TYR A 30 14.04 6.93 1.72
N LEU A 31 15.29 6.43 1.72
CA LEU A 31 15.94 5.89 0.53
C LEU A 31 15.88 6.90 -0.64
N LYS A 32 15.32 6.52 -1.79
CA LYS A 32 15.10 7.39 -2.96
C LYS A 32 13.73 8.09 -2.97
N GLY A 33 13.06 8.12 -1.82
CA GLY A 33 11.76 8.76 -1.64
C GLY A 33 11.70 9.46 -0.28
N GLU A 34 10.49 9.62 0.23
CA GLU A 34 10.21 10.23 1.51
C GLU A 34 9.19 9.39 2.27
N SER A 35 9.23 9.45 3.59
CA SER A 35 8.28 8.75 4.45
C SER A 35 7.59 9.71 5.42
N LEU A 36 6.38 9.33 5.82
CA LEU A 36 5.58 10.00 6.83
C LEU A 36 5.02 8.94 7.77
N SER A 37 5.38 9.04 9.04
CA SER A 37 4.81 8.18 10.08
C SER A 37 3.41 8.65 10.43
N PHE A 38 2.47 7.71 10.54
CA PHE A 38 1.10 7.98 10.96
C PHE A 38 0.64 6.90 11.95
N ARG A 39 -0.55 7.07 12.52
CA ARG A 39 -1.10 6.14 13.51
C ARG A 39 -2.51 5.78 13.13
N ASP A 40 -2.74 4.52 12.79
CA ASP A 40 -4.08 4.01 12.53
C ASP A 40 -4.82 3.85 13.87
N ARG A 41 -5.88 4.65 14.06
CA ARG A 41 -6.66 4.68 15.29
C ARG A 41 -7.98 3.95 15.04
N GLY A 42 -8.06 2.70 15.48
CA GLY A 42 -9.31 1.95 15.53
C GLY A 42 -9.88 1.90 16.95
N PRO A 43 -11.14 1.45 17.13
CA PRO A 43 -11.69 1.23 18.46
C PRO A 43 -10.81 0.24 19.25
N GLY A 44 -10.16 0.73 20.31
CA GLY A 44 -9.34 -0.08 21.23
C GLY A 44 -7.92 -0.41 20.77
N HIS A 45 -7.42 0.14 19.66
CA HIS A 45 -6.05 -0.10 19.20
C HIS A 45 -5.44 1.11 18.46
N GLU A 46 -4.15 1.33 18.67
CA GLU A 46 -3.33 2.29 17.94
C GLU A 46 -2.21 1.52 17.25
N ILE A 47 -2.23 1.49 15.92
CA ILE A 47 -1.27 0.73 15.12
C ILE A 47 -0.34 1.71 14.40
N PRO A 48 1.00 1.61 14.61
CA PRO A 48 1.96 2.41 13.87
C PRO A 48 1.88 2.15 12.37
N GLY A 49 1.79 3.23 11.60
CA GLY A 49 1.74 3.24 10.15
C GLY A 49 2.91 3.99 9.53
N LEU A 50 3.35 3.54 8.36
CA LEU A 50 4.37 4.21 7.56
C LEU A 50 3.83 4.45 6.14
N LEU A 51 3.76 5.71 5.73
CA LEU A 51 3.45 6.09 4.36
C LEU A 51 4.77 6.43 3.66
N ILE A 52 5.07 5.80 2.52
CA ILE A 52 6.27 6.02 1.73
C ILE A 52 5.83 6.54 0.36
N VAL A 53 6.43 7.62 -0.10
CA VAL A 53 6.17 8.20 -1.42
C VAL A 53 7.48 8.31 -2.19
N ALA A 54 7.52 7.79 -3.42
CA ALA A 54 8.71 7.80 -4.25
C ALA A 54 8.38 8.08 -5.74
N PRO A 55 9.29 8.72 -6.51
CA PRO A 55 9.12 8.84 -7.96
C PRO A 55 9.08 7.48 -8.66
N THR A 56 9.91 6.55 -8.21
CA THR A 56 9.96 5.17 -8.71
C THR A 56 10.05 4.21 -7.53
N ILE A 57 9.16 3.23 -7.48
CA ILE A 57 9.28 2.10 -6.56
C ILE A 57 10.41 1.20 -7.08
N THR A 58 11.55 1.25 -6.39
CA THR A 58 12.72 0.42 -6.63
C THR A 58 12.70 -0.83 -5.76
N ALA A 59 13.53 -1.83 -6.07
CA ALA A 59 13.63 -3.05 -5.28
C ALA A 59 14.01 -2.76 -3.81
N ASP A 60 14.84 -1.77 -3.57
CA ASP A 60 15.31 -1.40 -2.22
C ASP A 60 14.15 -0.84 -1.38
N ILE A 61 13.39 0.13 -1.91
CA ILE A 61 12.22 0.69 -1.22
C ILE A 61 11.14 -0.37 -1.03
N ALA A 62 10.89 -1.18 -2.05
CA ALA A 62 9.85 -2.19 -2.00
C ALA A 62 10.18 -3.28 -0.96
N THR A 63 11.43 -3.74 -0.92
CA THR A 63 11.93 -4.66 0.11
C THR A 63 11.88 -4.02 1.50
N ALA A 64 12.37 -2.79 1.64
CA ALA A 64 12.34 -2.07 2.91
C ALA A 64 10.90 -1.88 3.44
N SER A 65 9.93 -1.65 2.55
CA SER A 65 8.51 -1.54 2.93
C SER A 65 7.93 -2.84 3.49
N VAL A 66 8.46 -3.99 3.08
CA VAL A 66 8.10 -5.31 3.60
C VAL A 66 8.84 -5.62 4.91
N MET A 67 10.12 -5.24 4.98
CA MET A 67 11.04 -5.57 6.08
C MET A 67 10.98 -4.61 7.28
N GLY A 68 10.53 -3.36 7.08
CA GLY A 68 10.69 -2.23 7.99
C GLY A 68 9.92 -2.28 9.31
N GLY A 69 9.30 -3.41 9.66
CA GLY A 69 8.71 -3.65 10.98
C GLY A 69 7.40 -2.90 11.28
N SER A 70 7.03 -1.85 10.52
CA SER A 70 5.73 -1.18 10.70
C SER A 70 4.59 -2.15 10.40
N PRO A 71 3.65 -2.33 11.35
CA PRO A 71 2.45 -3.15 11.14
C PRO A 71 1.61 -2.72 9.95
N THR A 72 1.53 -1.40 9.72
CA THR A 72 0.85 -0.81 8.57
C THR A 72 1.89 -0.08 7.70
N CYS A 73 1.90 -0.38 6.41
CA CYS A 73 2.83 0.23 5.47
C CYS A 73 2.13 0.49 4.12
N VAL A 74 2.19 1.74 3.66
CA VAL A 74 1.62 2.17 2.38
C VAL A 74 2.73 2.76 1.53
N LEU A 75 2.92 2.21 0.34
CA LEU A 75 3.94 2.64 -0.60
C LEU A 75 3.28 3.21 -1.86
N ILE A 76 3.63 4.44 -2.22
CA ILE A 76 3.09 5.13 -3.40
C ILE A 76 4.25 5.49 -4.32
N GLY A 77 4.16 5.06 -5.57
CA GLY A 77 5.15 5.30 -6.62
C GLY A 77 4.53 5.97 -7.83
N ALA A 78 5.19 6.97 -8.41
CA ALA A 78 4.76 7.45 -9.74
C ALA A 78 4.94 6.35 -10.81
N THR A 79 6.00 5.55 -10.68
CA THR A 79 6.32 4.40 -11.54
C THR A 79 6.78 3.19 -10.73
N LEU A 80 6.72 1.99 -11.34
CA LEU A 80 7.27 0.74 -10.80
C LEU A 80 8.48 0.33 -11.62
N ALA A 81 9.61 0.05 -10.98
CA ALA A 81 10.79 -0.42 -11.69
C ALA A 81 10.56 -1.87 -12.24
N PRO A 82 11.02 -2.21 -13.45
CA PRO A 82 10.68 -3.48 -14.12
C PRO A 82 11.06 -4.74 -13.35
N GLN A 83 12.10 -4.66 -12.53
CA GLN A 83 12.61 -5.77 -11.71
C GLN A 83 11.80 -5.99 -10.42
N VAL A 84 10.85 -5.12 -10.08
CA VAL A 84 10.08 -5.22 -8.85
C VAL A 84 8.89 -6.15 -9.04
N ASP A 85 8.95 -7.31 -8.39
CA ASP A 85 7.84 -8.25 -8.32
C ASP A 85 7.01 -7.99 -7.04
N LEU A 86 5.92 -7.23 -7.20
CA LEU A 86 4.98 -6.95 -6.11
C LEU A 86 4.31 -8.21 -5.56
N GLY A 87 4.21 -9.28 -6.36
CA GLY A 87 3.66 -10.56 -5.90
C GLY A 87 4.62 -11.32 -5.01
N ALA A 88 5.90 -11.38 -5.38
CA ALA A 88 6.93 -11.96 -4.53
C ALA A 88 7.03 -11.22 -3.19
N LEU A 89 6.99 -9.89 -3.21
CA LEU A 89 7.00 -9.06 -2.01
C LEU A 89 5.76 -9.26 -1.14
N ARG A 90 4.58 -9.40 -1.75
CA ARG A 90 3.34 -9.75 -1.04
C ARG A 90 3.48 -11.10 -0.34
N VAL A 91 3.99 -12.12 -1.03
CA VAL A 91 4.20 -13.45 -0.46
C VAL A 91 5.16 -13.38 0.73
N GLU A 92 6.26 -12.64 0.59
CA GLU A 92 7.23 -12.44 1.66
C GLU A 92 6.62 -11.72 2.86
N ARG A 93 5.80 -10.68 2.63
CA ARG A 93 5.08 -9.98 3.70
C ARG A 93 4.13 -10.90 4.45
N VAL A 94 3.31 -11.67 3.73
CA VAL A 94 2.38 -12.64 4.33
C VAL A 94 3.11 -13.73 5.11
N ARG A 95 4.27 -14.20 4.64
CA ARG A 95 5.08 -15.21 5.35
C ARG A 95 5.59 -14.70 6.70
N ARG A 96 5.80 -13.39 6.82
CA ARG A 96 6.35 -12.76 8.03
C ARG A 96 5.32 -12.41 9.09
N GLU A 97 4.05 -12.29 8.71
CA GLU A 97 3.00 -11.82 9.60
C GLU A 97 2.24 -12.98 10.27
N GLU A 98 2.43 -13.09 11.59
CA GLU A 98 1.57 -13.81 12.54
C GLU A 98 0.23 -13.04 12.76
N PRO A 99 -0.81 -13.61 13.39
CA PRO A 99 -2.20 -13.49 12.94
C PRO A 99 -2.93 -12.15 13.15
N GLU A 100 -2.24 -11.08 13.53
CA GLU A 100 -2.81 -9.75 13.76
C GLU A 100 -3.05 -8.97 12.44
N PRO A 101 -3.98 -8.00 12.42
CA PRO A 101 -4.34 -7.27 11.21
C PRO A 101 -3.26 -6.25 10.86
N HIS A 102 -2.27 -6.73 10.12
CA HIS A 102 -1.24 -5.90 9.50
C HIS A 102 -1.66 -5.53 8.07
N TYR A 103 -1.26 -4.34 7.62
CA TYR A 103 -1.63 -3.82 6.31
C TYR A 103 -0.41 -3.46 5.48
N TRP A 104 -0.37 -3.94 4.24
CA TRP A 104 0.64 -3.54 3.26
C TRP A 104 -0.05 -3.18 1.95
N ALA A 105 0.12 -1.94 1.50
CA ALA A 105 -0.47 -1.46 0.26
C ALA A 105 0.58 -0.84 -0.65
N VAL A 106 0.49 -1.10 -1.95
CA VAL A 106 1.32 -0.47 -2.98
C VAL A 106 0.44 0.14 -4.06
N PHE A 107 0.65 1.43 -4.33
CA PHE A 107 -0.03 2.22 -5.34
C PHE A 107 0.97 2.67 -6.40
N VAL A 108 0.72 2.29 -7.66
CA VAL A 108 1.55 2.72 -8.80
C VAL A 108 0.72 3.65 -9.69
N LEU A 109 1.05 4.95 -9.70
CA LEU A 109 0.25 5.96 -10.41
C LEU A 109 0.25 5.73 -11.92
N ALA A 110 1.41 5.42 -12.51
CA ALA A 110 1.51 5.00 -13.90
C ALA A 110 0.97 3.56 -14.05
N GLY A 111 -0.26 3.45 -14.56
CA GLY A 111 -0.95 2.16 -14.74
C GLY A 111 -2.07 1.88 -13.74
N ALA A 112 -2.31 2.78 -12.78
CA ALA A 112 -3.46 2.72 -11.85
C ALA A 112 -3.58 1.40 -11.07
N THR A 113 -2.45 0.83 -10.65
CA THR A 113 -2.40 -0.46 -9.94
C THR A 113 -2.45 -0.26 -8.43
N LEU A 114 -3.40 -0.93 -7.77
CA LEU A 114 -3.47 -1.05 -6.32
C LEU A 114 -3.30 -2.51 -5.88
N VAL A 115 -2.30 -2.76 -5.03
CA VAL A 115 -2.12 -4.04 -4.31
C VAL A 115 -2.33 -3.79 -2.83
N THR A 116 -3.33 -4.41 -2.20
CA THR A 116 -3.56 -4.30 -0.75
C THR A 116 -3.51 -5.65 -0.03
N LEU A 117 -3.05 -5.62 1.22
CA LEU A 117 -3.23 -6.64 2.23
C LEU A 117 -3.97 -6.02 3.42
N GLY A 118 -5.05 -6.66 3.87
CA GLY A 118 -5.75 -6.37 5.12
C GLY A 118 -7.28 -6.23 5.00
N THR A 119 -7.97 -6.32 6.15
CA THR A 119 -9.44 -6.36 6.26
C THR A 119 -10.00 -4.94 6.50
N PRO A 120 -11.06 -4.48 5.82
CA PRO A 120 -11.67 -3.18 6.13
C PRO A 120 -12.31 -3.12 7.53
N PRO A 121 -12.37 -1.96 8.21
CA PRO A 121 -11.86 -0.63 7.82
C PRO A 121 -10.36 -0.43 8.16
N SER A 122 -9.61 0.25 7.28
CA SER A 122 -8.18 0.56 7.53
C SER A 122 -7.74 1.87 6.88
N SER A 123 -6.70 2.49 7.44
CA SER A 123 -6.03 3.68 6.89
C SER A 123 -5.61 3.53 5.41
N CYS A 124 -5.25 2.33 4.98
CA CYS A 124 -4.93 2.02 3.58
C CYS A 124 -6.12 2.25 2.63
N ARG A 125 -7.35 2.02 3.11
CA ARG A 125 -8.57 2.28 2.33
C ARG A 125 -8.81 3.78 2.17
N LEU A 126 -8.66 4.57 3.25
CA LEU A 126 -8.76 6.03 3.19
C LEU A 126 -7.74 6.60 2.18
N ILE A 127 -6.49 6.17 2.28
CA ILE A 127 -5.43 6.59 1.35
C ILE A 127 -5.77 6.20 -0.09
N GLY A 128 -6.30 4.99 -0.31
CA GLY A 128 -6.75 4.56 -1.64
C GLY A 128 -7.95 5.35 -2.19
N GLU A 129 -8.92 5.68 -1.35
CA GLU A 129 -10.07 6.51 -1.71
C GLU A 129 -9.65 7.94 -2.08
N MET A 130 -8.71 8.52 -1.34
CA MET A 130 -8.14 9.81 -1.67
C MET A 130 -7.37 9.80 -2.98
N LEU A 131 -6.55 8.77 -3.20
CA LEU A 131 -5.83 8.60 -4.46
C LEU A 131 -6.80 8.52 -5.64
N ASN A 132 -7.90 7.79 -5.49
CA ASN A 132 -8.95 7.71 -6.51
C ASN A 132 -9.62 9.06 -6.78
N ALA A 133 -9.87 9.87 -5.75
CA ALA A 133 -10.48 11.18 -5.90
C ALA A 133 -9.60 12.19 -6.67
N GLN A 134 -8.28 11.99 -6.67
CA GLN A 134 -7.31 12.90 -7.30
C GLN A 134 -6.83 12.44 -8.68
N MET A 135 -7.21 11.24 -9.12
CA MET A 135 -6.76 10.66 -10.38
C MET A 135 -7.86 10.75 -11.44
N SER A 136 -7.49 11.15 -12.66
CA SER A 136 -8.39 11.17 -13.82
C SER A 136 -8.88 9.77 -14.22
N THR A 137 -8.15 8.74 -13.80
CA THR A 137 -8.50 7.33 -13.98
C THR A 137 -8.42 6.66 -12.62
N PRO A 138 -9.54 6.14 -12.09
CA PRO A 138 -9.54 5.50 -10.78
C PRO A 138 -8.64 4.25 -10.78
N PHE A 139 -8.00 3.99 -9.64
CA PHE A 139 -7.25 2.76 -9.40
C PHE A 139 -8.18 1.56 -9.52
N VAL A 140 -7.75 0.59 -10.32
CA VAL A 140 -8.40 -0.71 -10.37
C VAL A 140 -7.78 -1.56 -9.27
N GLN A 141 -8.57 -1.83 -8.23
CA GLN A 141 -8.14 -2.75 -7.18
C GLN A 141 -7.80 -4.10 -7.83
N SER A 142 -6.60 -4.60 -7.55
CA SER A 142 -6.11 -5.83 -8.16
C SER A 142 -5.65 -6.81 -7.09
N ARG A 143 -5.83 -8.10 -7.35
CA ARG A 143 -5.33 -9.18 -6.51
C ARG A 143 -4.11 -9.80 -7.13
N VAL A 144 -3.10 -10.05 -6.30
CA VAL A 144 -1.88 -10.72 -6.75
C VAL A 144 -1.93 -12.18 -6.37
N CYS A 145 -1.72 -13.05 -7.35
CA CYS A 145 -1.65 -14.49 -7.11
C CYS A 145 -0.43 -14.83 -6.24
N ALA A 146 -0.64 -15.54 -5.13
CA ALA A 146 0.44 -15.96 -4.24
C ALA A 146 1.39 -17.02 -4.84
N HIS A 147 1.02 -17.63 -5.98
CA HIS A 147 1.82 -18.68 -6.60
C HIS A 147 2.58 -18.23 -7.84
N CYS A 148 1.91 -17.49 -8.74
CA CYS A 148 2.50 -17.08 -10.01
C CYS A 148 2.62 -15.56 -10.17
N HIS A 149 2.25 -14.80 -9.13
CA HIS A 149 2.39 -13.35 -9.02
C HIS A 149 1.65 -12.53 -10.10
N ALA A 150 0.82 -13.17 -10.92
CA ALA A 150 -0.03 -12.48 -11.88
C ALA A 150 -1.01 -11.54 -11.16
N LEU A 151 -1.25 -10.37 -11.75
CA LEU A 151 -2.33 -9.46 -11.37
C LEU A 151 -3.66 -10.03 -11.86
N ASN A 152 -4.70 -9.87 -11.04
CA ASN A 152 -6.04 -10.37 -11.29
C ASN A 152 -7.04 -9.29 -10.86
N ASP A 153 -8.25 -9.37 -11.39
CA ASP A 153 -9.38 -8.58 -10.90
C ASP A 153 -9.60 -8.80 -9.39
N TYR A 154 -10.00 -7.75 -8.67
CA TYR A 154 -10.31 -7.82 -7.24
C TYR A 154 -11.37 -8.87 -6.90
N HIS A 155 -12.38 -9.03 -7.75
CA HIS A 155 -13.47 -9.98 -7.58
C HIS A 155 -13.14 -11.39 -8.09
N ALA A 156 -11.99 -11.59 -8.75
CA ALA A 156 -11.59 -12.90 -9.27
C ALA A 156 -11.41 -13.93 -8.14
N ARG A 157 -12.06 -15.09 -8.22
CA ARG A 157 -11.88 -16.19 -7.25
C ARG A 157 -10.64 -17.05 -7.54
N HIS A 158 -10.21 -17.09 -8.79
CA HIS A 158 -9.08 -17.89 -9.27
C HIS A 158 -8.10 -17.02 -10.05
N CYS A 159 -6.83 -17.41 -10.05
CA CYS A 159 -5.82 -16.70 -10.81
C CYS A 159 -6.05 -16.86 -12.32
N VAL A 160 -6.02 -15.76 -13.07
CA VAL A 160 -6.15 -15.75 -14.54
C VAL A 160 -5.05 -16.55 -15.23
N ARG A 161 -3.87 -16.67 -14.60
CA ARG A 161 -2.69 -17.33 -15.19
C ARG A 161 -2.51 -18.77 -14.75
N CYS A 162 -2.64 -19.07 -13.46
CA CYS A 162 -2.37 -20.41 -12.93
C CYS A 162 -3.60 -21.14 -12.39
N HIS A 163 -4.79 -20.53 -12.49
CA HIS A 163 -6.09 -21.06 -12.04
C HIS A 163 -6.19 -21.46 -10.57
N ARG A 164 -5.13 -21.29 -9.77
CA ARG A 164 -5.17 -21.53 -8.32
C ARG A 164 -6.13 -20.56 -7.64
N PRO A 165 -6.82 -20.96 -6.57
CA PRO A 165 -7.64 -20.06 -5.77
C PRO A 165 -6.84 -18.84 -5.33
N LEU A 166 -7.38 -17.65 -5.58
CA LEU A 166 -6.84 -16.44 -4.96
C LEU A 166 -7.37 -16.42 -3.52
N MET A 167 -6.47 -16.42 -2.54
CA MET A 167 -6.86 -16.21 -1.14
C MET A 167 -7.37 -14.79 -0.96
N ALA A 168 -8.53 -14.62 -0.29
CA ALA A 168 -9.13 -13.31 -0.06
C ALA A 168 -8.09 -12.36 0.58
N THR A 169 -7.96 -11.15 0.04
CA THR A 169 -7.25 -10.06 0.69
C THR A 169 -8.08 -9.69 1.92
N GLY A 170 -7.71 -10.24 3.08
CA GLY A 170 -8.55 -10.28 4.28
C GLY A 170 -9.20 -11.66 4.42
N ARG A 171 -8.82 -12.41 5.46
CA ARG A 171 -9.18 -13.81 5.71
C ARG A 171 -10.68 -14.13 5.50
N PHE A 172 -10.97 -15.28 4.87
CA PHE A 172 -12.15 -16.07 5.22
C PHE A 172 -11.69 -17.20 6.14
N ARG A 173 -11.69 -16.92 7.44
CA ARG A 173 -12.03 -17.88 8.49
C ARG A 173 -12.76 -17.12 9.57
#